data_AF-A0A536IU39-F1
#
_entry.id   AF-A0A536IU39-F1
#
_cell.length_a   1.000
_cell.length_b   1.000
_cell.length_c   1.000
_cell.angle_alpha   90.00
_cell.angle_beta   90.00
_cell.angle_gamma   90.00
#
_symmetry.space_group_name_H-M   'P 1'
#
loop_
_entity.id
_entity.type
_entity.pdbx_description
1 polymer ?
#
loop_
_entity_poly.entity_id
_entity_poly.type
_entity_poly.pdbx_seq_one_letter_code
_entity_poly.pdbx_strand_id
1 'polypeptide(L)'
;MSPRYHVVGIGGAGMSAIARLLLARGDVVSGSDRGHWPLADALARDGARVATSFDAANVAGADVVVRSSAYGDANPEVAAARASGIPVWKREDAWRELARGRRVVAVAGTHGKSTTTAMTWAAL
;
A
#
# COMPACT_ATOMS: atom_id res chain seq x y z
N MET A 1 6.82 -13.41 -13.88
CA MET A 1 6.99 -13.27 -12.42
C MET A 1 6.00 -12.23 -11.94
N SER A 2 5.34 -12.44 -10.80
CA SER A 2 4.45 -11.43 -10.21
C SER A 2 5.26 -10.20 -9.76
N PRO A 3 4.77 -8.98 -10.01
CA PRO A 3 5.43 -7.76 -9.52
C PRO A 3 5.59 -7.75 -8.00
N ARG A 4 6.66 -7.12 -7.52
CA ARG A 4 6.98 -6.94 -6.11
C ARG A 4 6.77 -5.50 -5.67
N TYR A 5 5.83 -5.29 -4.76
CA TYR A 5 5.54 -3.98 -4.20
C TYR A 5 6.08 -3.87 -2.78
N HIS A 6 6.72 -2.75 -2.46
CA HIS A 6 7.06 -2.39 -1.08
C HIS A 6 6.24 -1.18 -0.64
N VAL A 7 5.47 -1.32 0.44
CA VAL A 7 4.54 -0.30 0.94
C VAL A 7 5.10 0.36 2.20
N VAL A 8 5.49 1.63 2.10
CA VAL A 8 6.00 2.41 3.24
C VAL A 8 4.83 2.93 4.08
N GLY A 9 4.85 2.63 5.37
CA GLY A 9 3.73 2.91 6.28
C GLY A 9 2.56 1.95 6.07
N ILE A 10 2.86 0.66 5.91
CA ILE A 10 1.88 -0.38 5.55
C ILE A 10 0.74 -0.53 6.56
N GLY A 11 0.95 -0.15 7.82
CA GLY A 11 -0.05 -0.21 8.89
C GLY A 11 -1.10 0.90 8.82
N GLY A 12 -0.87 1.97 8.06
CA GLY A 12 -1.82 3.07 7.91
C GLY A 12 -3.13 2.65 7.22
N ALA A 13 -4.27 3.21 7.62
CA ALA A 13 -5.59 2.81 7.12
C ALA A 13 -5.72 2.84 5.58
N GLY A 14 -5.15 3.85 4.92
CA GLY A 14 -5.19 3.94 3.46
C GLY A 14 -4.16 3.06 2.74
N MET A 15 -3.01 2.80 3.35
CA MET A 15 -1.93 2.02 2.75
C MET A 15 -2.15 0.52 2.93
N SER A 16 -2.68 0.10 4.08
CA SER A 16 -3.06 -1.28 4.34
C SER A 16 -4.12 -1.78 3.37
N ALA A 17 -5.10 -0.94 3.00
CA ALA A 17 -6.09 -1.26 1.97
C ALA A 17 -5.44 -1.54 0.61
N ILE A 18 -4.47 -0.71 0.19
CA ILE A 18 -3.72 -0.93 -1.06
C ILE A 18 -2.91 -2.21 -0.99
N ALA A 19 -2.17 -2.43 0.10
CA ALA A 19 -1.38 -3.64 0.30
C ALA A 19 -2.25 -4.90 0.22
N ARG A 20 -3.46 -4.86 0.81
CA ARG A 20 -4.40 -5.98 0.78
C ARG A 20 -4.93 -6.26 -0.62
N LEU A 21 -5.23 -5.22 -1.40
CA LEU A 21 -5.67 -5.38 -2.80
C LEU A 21 -4.56 -5.92 -3.70
N LEU A 22 -3.31 -5.51 -3.48
CA LEU A 22 -2.14 -6.05 -4.19
C LEU A 22 -1.94 -7.54 -3.87
N LEU A 23 -2.00 -7.92 -2.59
CA LEU A 23 -1.98 -9.33 -2.18
C LEU A 23 -3.11 -10.12 -2.85
N ALA A 24 -4.33 -9.61 -2.81
CA ALA A 24 -5.50 -10.27 -3.43
C ALA A 24 -5.39 -10.40 -4.96
N ARG A 25 -4.60 -9.53 -5.62
CA ARG A 25 -4.28 -9.62 -7.05
C ARG A 25 -3.21 -10.70 -7.35
N GLY A 26 -2.56 -11.25 -6.32
CA GLY A 26 -1.47 -12.22 -6.44
C GLY A 26 -0.08 -11.60 -6.59
N ASP A 27 0.07 -10.31 -6.27
CA ASP A 27 1.36 -9.64 -6.25
C ASP A 27 2.15 -9.99 -4.98
N VAL A 28 3.48 -9.89 -5.05
CA VAL A 28 4.33 -10.04 -3.86
C VAL A 28 4.34 -8.72 -3.12
N VAL A 29 3.89 -8.71 -1.88
CA VAL A 29 3.80 -7.50 -1.07
C VAL A 29 4.75 -7.58 0.11
N SER A 30 5.53 -6.52 0.26
CA SER A 30 6.25 -6.21 1.49
C SER A 30 5.88 -4.82 1.96
N GLY A 31 6.23 -4.49 3.19
CA GLY A 31 6.07 -3.13 3.69
C GLY A 31 6.75 -2.93 5.03
N SER A 32 6.73 -1.69 5.46
CA SER A 32 7.38 -1.23 6.68
C SER A 32 6.44 -0.32 7.46
N ASP A 33 6.52 -0.35 8.78
CA ASP A 33 5.92 0.67 9.63
C ASP A 33 6.70 0.80 10.94
N ARG A 34 6.57 1.92 11.65
CA ARG A 34 7.17 2.09 12.98
C ARG A 34 6.21 1.55 14.03
N GLY A 35 6.66 0.53 14.76
CA GLY A 35 5.89 -0.09 15.83
C GLY A 35 4.94 -1.19 15.35
N HIS A 36 4.08 -1.67 16.25
CA HIS A 36 3.14 -2.75 15.98
C HIS A 36 1.76 -2.16 15.65
N TRP A 37 1.21 -2.57 14.52
CA TRP A 37 -0.07 -2.09 14.01
C TRP A 37 -0.97 -3.29 13.70
N PRO A 38 -2.21 -3.35 14.23
CA PRO A 38 -3.12 -4.46 13.96
C PRO A 38 -3.37 -4.73 12.47
N LEU A 39 -3.36 -3.68 11.64
CA LEU A 39 -3.51 -3.79 10.19
C LEU A 39 -2.27 -4.38 9.51
N ALA A 40 -1.07 -4.05 9.99
CA ALA A 40 0.17 -4.64 9.49
C ALA A 40 0.26 -6.12 9.90
N ASP A 41 -0.13 -6.46 11.13
CA ASP A 41 -0.18 -7.84 11.60
C ASP A 41 -1.18 -8.69 10.81
N ALA A 42 -2.33 -8.10 10.43
CA ALA A 42 -3.29 -8.75 9.56
C ALA A 42 -2.72 -9.00 8.16
N LEU A 43 -2.01 -8.04 7.59
CA LEU A 43 -1.35 -8.21 6.29
C LEU A 43 -0.24 -9.26 6.34
N ALA A 44 0.51 -9.34 7.43
CA ALA A 44 1.51 -10.38 7.63
C ALA A 44 0.88 -11.78 7.65
N ARG A 45 -0.27 -11.93 8.33
CA ARG A 45 -1.06 -13.18 8.30
C ARG A 45 -1.61 -13.50 6.90
N ASP A 46 -1.92 -12.48 6.11
CA ASP A 46 -2.37 -12.61 4.72
C ASP A 46 -1.21 -12.83 3.73
N GLY A 47 0.05 -12.89 4.21
CA GLY A 47 1.23 -13.25 3.41
C GLY A 47 2.16 -12.10 3.02
N ALA A 48 1.92 -10.87 3.47
CA ALA A 48 2.88 -9.78 3.27
C ALA A 48 4.11 -9.95 4.18
N ARG A 49 5.29 -9.57 3.68
CA ARG A 49 6.47 -9.38 4.53
C ARG A 49 6.42 -8.00 5.18
N VAL A 50 6.32 -7.93 6.50
CA VAL A 50 6.24 -6.66 7.25
C VAL A 50 7.50 -6.44 8.09
N ALA A 51 8.14 -5.28 7.93
CA ALA A 51 9.22 -4.79 8.77
C ALA A 51 8.71 -3.77 9.80
N THR A 52 9.26 -3.79 11.02
CA THR A 52 8.84 -2.91 12.13
C THR A 52 9.71 -1.65 12.27
N SER A 53 10.54 -1.36 11.27
CA SER A 53 11.38 -0.16 11.18
C SER A 53 11.57 0.24 9.72
N PHE A 54 11.86 1.52 9.49
CA PHE A 54 12.24 2.01 8.16
C PHE A 54 13.74 1.81 7.94
N ASP A 55 14.11 0.99 6.97
CA ASP A 55 15.50 0.68 6.63
C ASP A 55 15.67 0.59 5.12
N ALA A 56 16.76 1.16 4.59
CA ALA A 56 17.06 1.13 3.15
C ALA A 56 17.09 -0.30 2.57
N ALA A 57 17.47 -1.31 3.35
CA ALA A 57 17.49 -2.70 2.92
C ALA A 57 16.08 -3.28 2.66
N ASN A 58 15.03 -2.67 3.21
CA ASN A 58 13.66 -3.18 3.07
C ASN A 58 13.13 -3.09 1.62
N VAL A 59 13.66 -2.17 0.81
CA VAL A 59 13.25 -2.00 -0.61
C VAL A 59 14.03 -2.88 -1.58
N ALA A 60 14.99 -3.67 -1.09
CA ALA A 60 15.82 -4.52 -1.93
C ALA A 60 14.95 -5.53 -2.71
N GLY A 61 15.05 -5.47 -4.04
CA GLY A 61 14.29 -6.34 -4.96
C GLY A 61 12.82 -5.98 -5.11
N ALA A 62 12.38 -4.79 -4.66
CA ALA A 62 11.07 -4.26 -5.02
C ALA A 62 11.08 -3.74 -6.47
N ASP A 63 10.02 -4.03 -7.22
CA ASP A 63 9.80 -3.46 -8.55
C ASP A 63 9.17 -2.06 -8.44
N VAL A 64 8.39 -1.82 -7.39
CA VAL A 64 7.75 -0.52 -7.11
C VAL A 64 7.70 -0.28 -5.61
N VAL A 65 8.00 0.94 -5.19
CA VAL A 65 7.78 1.41 -3.82
C VAL A 65 6.55 2.31 -3.78
N VAL A 66 5.62 2.07 -2.87
CA VAL A 66 4.41 2.89 -2.68
C VAL A 66 4.50 3.61 -1.34
N ARG A 67 4.27 4.93 -1.34
CA ARG A 67 4.28 5.75 -0.13
C ARG A 67 3.01 6.59 0.04
N SER A 68 2.69 6.89 1.28
CA SER A 68 1.72 7.94 1.61
C SER A 68 2.39 9.33 1.64
N SER A 69 1.59 10.39 1.76
CA SER A 69 2.10 11.75 1.95
C SER A 69 2.86 11.95 3.27
N ALA A 70 2.67 11.06 4.26
CA ALA A 70 3.34 11.13 5.56
C ALA A 70 4.84 10.81 5.48
N TYR A 71 5.29 10.10 4.44
CA TYR A 71 6.68 9.71 4.26
C TYR A 71 7.26 10.38 3.02
N GLY A 72 8.07 11.43 3.23
CA GLY A 72 8.75 12.18 2.19
C GLY A 72 10.07 11.56 1.73
N ASP A 73 10.84 12.32 0.96
CA ASP A 73 12.12 11.87 0.41
C ASP A 73 13.22 11.65 1.47
N ALA A 74 13.02 12.16 2.69
CA ALA A 74 13.90 11.90 3.85
C ALA A 74 13.69 10.52 4.49
N ASN A 75 12.64 9.77 4.12
CA ASN A 75 12.49 8.40 4.58
C ASN A 75 13.57 7.52 3.91
N PRO A 76 14.31 6.69 4.68
CA PRO A 76 15.45 5.92 4.15
C PRO A 76 15.06 4.95 3.03
N GLU A 77 13.86 4.37 3.06
CA GLU A 77 13.35 3.47 2.03
C GLU A 77 13.01 4.22 0.75
N VAL A 78 12.37 5.39 0.88
CA VAL A 78 12.05 6.25 -0.27
C VAL A 78 13.33 6.75 -0.95
N ALA A 79 14.30 7.20 -0.15
CA ALA A 79 15.60 7.63 -0.65
C ALA A 79 16.35 6.49 -1.36
N ALA A 80 16.42 5.30 -0.74
CA ALA A 80 17.09 4.13 -1.30
C ALA A 80 16.43 3.65 -2.61
N ALA A 81 15.10 3.65 -2.66
CA ALA A 81 14.36 3.30 -3.87
C ALA A 81 14.72 4.22 -5.03
N ARG A 82 14.70 5.55 -4.80
CA ARG A 82 15.09 6.54 -5.82
C ARG A 82 16.54 6.39 -6.26
N ALA A 83 17.46 6.21 -5.31
CA ALA A 83 18.88 6.00 -5.61
C ALA A 83 19.12 4.74 -6.45
N SER A 84 18.29 3.71 -6.27
CA SER A 84 18.35 2.45 -7.01
C SER A 84 17.54 2.46 -8.31
N GLY A 85 16.93 3.58 -8.69
CA GLY A 85 16.08 3.69 -9.88
C GLY A 85 14.72 2.98 -9.76
N ILE A 86 14.34 2.53 -8.56
CA ILE A 86 13.05 1.89 -8.31
C ILE A 86 11.95 2.98 -8.34
N PRO A 87 10.90 2.83 -9.16
CA PRO A 87 9.78 3.76 -9.19
C PRO A 87 9.14 3.93 -7.82
N VAL A 88 8.96 5.19 -7.40
CA VAL A 88 8.25 5.55 -6.16
C VAL A 88 6.89 6.13 -6.51
N TRP A 89 5.85 5.35 -6.25
CA TRP A 89 4.45 5.73 -6.44
C TRP A 89 3.90 6.41 -5.20
N LYS A 90 3.07 7.43 -5.42
CA LYS A 90 2.18 7.92 -4.38
C LYS A 90 0.98 6.99 -4.26
N ARG A 91 0.28 7.10 -3.14
CA ARG A 91 -0.96 6.37 -2.89
C ARG A 91 -1.97 6.48 -4.05
N GLU A 92 -2.09 7.65 -4.66
CA GLU A 92 -3.03 7.89 -5.76
C GLU A 92 -2.62 7.15 -7.04
N ASP A 93 -1.32 7.00 -7.30
CA ASP A 93 -0.79 6.25 -8.45
C ASP A 93 -1.09 4.75 -8.31
N ALA A 94 -0.91 4.20 -7.10
CA ALA A 94 -1.27 2.82 -6.80
C ALA A 94 -2.78 2.56 -6.98
N TRP A 95 -3.63 3.50 -6.57
CA TRP A 95 -5.08 3.40 -6.83
C TRP A 95 -5.41 3.41 -8.32
N ARG A 96 -4.75 4.26 -9.12
CA ARG A 96 -4.95 4.29 -10.57
C ARG A 96 -4.59 2.94 -11.21
N GLU A 97 -3.49 2.34 -10.79
CA GLU A 97 -3.09 1.02 -11.28
C GLU A 97 -4.08 -0.08 -10.86
N LEU A 98 -4.52 -0.07 -9.60
CA LEU A 98 -5.50 -1.05 -9.10
C LEU A 98 -6.88 -0.91 -9.76
N ALA A 99 -7.28 0.32 -10.09
CA ALA A 99 -8.55 0.65 -10.74
C ALA A 99 -8.56 0.33 -12.25
N ARG A 100 -7.39 0.19 -12.88
CA ARG A 100 -7.27 0.05 -14.32
C ARG A 100 -8.03 -1.19 -14.82
N GLY A 101 -8.92 -0.98 -15.80
CA GLY A 101 -9.73 -2.03 -16.40
C GLY A 101 -10.82 -2.60 -15.51
N ARG A 102 -11.11 -1.99 -14.35
CA ARG A 102 -12.16 -2.42 -13.42
C ARG A 102 -13.34 -1.46 -13.44
N ARG A 103 -14.53 -1.97 -13.16
CA ARG A 103 -15.67 -1.13 -12.78
C ARG A 103 -15.41 -0.59 -11.37
N VAL A 104 -15.35 0.73 -11.24
CA VAL A 104 -15.08 1.41 -9.97
C VAL A 104 -16.27 2.27 -9.59
N VAL A 105 -16.69 2.17 -8.33
CA VAL A 105 -17.67 3.07 -7.72
C VAL A 105 -16.94 3.92 -6.69
N ALA A 106 -16.88 5.24 -6.93
CA ALA A 106 -16.23 6.19 -6.04
C ALA A 106 -17.27 6.91 -5.19
N VAL A 107 -17.19 6.74 -3.87
CA VAL A 107 -18.09 7.41 -2.91
C VAL A 107 -17.37 8.60 -2.28
N ALA A 108 -17.83 9.81 -2.57
CA ALA A 108 -17.27 11.07 -2.07
C ALA A 108 -18.27 11.82 -1.16
N GLY A 109 -17.78 12.84 -0.44
CA GLY A 109 -18.59 13.70 0.45
C GLY A 109 -17.95 13.92 1.82
N THR A 110 -18.40 14.91 2.59
CA THR A 110 -17.83 15.20 3.92
C THR A 110 -18.22 14.14 4.94
N HIS A 111 -19.48 13.69 4.91
CA HIS A 111 -20.05 12.68 5.81
C HIS A 111 -20.67 11.52 5.02
N GLY A 112 -20.95 10.39 5.67
CA GLY A 112 -21.68 9.26 5.07
C GLY A 112 -20.87 8.33 4.15
N LYS A 113 -19.66 8.72 3.72
CA LYS A 113 -18.82 7.94 2.78
C LYS A 113 -18.67 6.46 3.14
N SER A 114 -18.25 6.16 4.37
CA SER A 114 -17.98 4.79 4.80
C SER A 114 -19.26 3.94 4.84
N THR A 115 -20.36 4.51 5.35
CA THR A 115 -21.67 3.85 5.41
C THR A 115 -22.19 3.56 4.00
N THR A 116 -22.19 4.57 3.12
CA THR A 116 -22.61 4.39 1.73
C THR A 116 -21.73 3.39 1.00
N THR A 117 -20.41 3.41 1.19
CA THR A 117 -19.49 2.42 0.60
C THR A 117 -19.84 1.00 1.04
N ALA A 118 -20.12 0.78 2.32
CA ALA A 118 -20.49 -0.53 2.84
C ALA A 118 -21.84 -1.01 2.29
N MET A 119 -22.84 -0.13 2.22
CA MET A 119 -24.15 -0.46 1.63
C MET A 119 -24.04 -0.75 0.13
N THR A 120 -23.25 0.02 -0.61
CA THR A 120 -22.98 -0.22 -2.03
C THR A 120 -22.28 -1.55 -2.24
N TRP A 121 -21.29 -1.90 -1.40
CA TRP A 121 -20.63 -3.19 -1.43
C TRP A 121 -21.59 -4.35 -1.16
N ALA A 122 -22.53 -4.20 -0.22
CA ALA A 122 -23.50 -5.25 0.09
C ALA A 122 -24.56 -5.46 -1.01
N ALA A 123 -24.81 -4.44 -1.83
CA ALA A 123 -25.85 -4.46 -2.86
C ALA A 123 -25.36 -4.88 -4.26
N LEU A 124 -24.03 -4.86 -4.50
CA LEU A 124 -23.39 -5.20 -5.78
C LEU A 124 -22.72 -6.57 -5.71
#